data_AF-A0A550CP79-F1
#
_entry.id   AF-A0A550CP79-F1
#
_cell.length_a   1.000
_cell.length_b   1.000
_cell.length_c   1.000
_cell.angle_alpha   90.00
_cell.angle_beta   90.00
_cell.angle_gamma   90.00
#
_symmetry.space_group_name_H-M   'P 1'
#
loop_
_entity.id
_entity.type
_entity.pdbx_description
1 polymer ?
#
loop_
_entity_poly.entity_id
_entity_poly.type
_entity_poly.pdbx_seq_one_letter_code
_entity_poly.pdbx_strand_id
1 'polypeptide(L)'
;MGWPQDTADFRSFYPSNILETGWDILFFWVARMVMLGTKLTGKMLFREVYCPAMIRDAHGRKMSKSLGNVIDLLDVIRGCELEKLCTQLLQGNLDEKEIKKAKEFNLRFALCAYSGGGRDINLEILRVEGYRKFCNKIFNVTKFAMLKLDESFVPAKESLVECWVLHKLNVAAKELNAQMADRNSMMATTGRVQLLVEAMKPMTDESAFLDTKQFAQQTLYTCLDHGLRLLHPFMPFVTEELWQRLPRRPNDATPTIMLSKFPEPTAEFVFDEADRQFDLVFSMLKTGRLLPASYNLQSDIHLHLGMIALTKGCKSAKVGLVDLDVEIAKCDKKLDVVRLAHQKIVKTESQADNAQNVPENVRTANVDKRMTLEAEIATLELSTGMFAKLK
;
A
#
# COMPACT_ATOMS: atom_id res chain seq x y z
N MET A 1 37.83 -0.39 -6.53
CA MET A 1 38.58 -0.85 -5.35
C MET A 1 40.11 -0.92 -5.57
N GLY A 2 40.64 -0.64 -6.77
CA GLY A 2 42.10 -0.52 -6.95
C GLY A 2 42.91 -1.82 -6.80
N TRP A 3 42.30 -2.99 -7.01
CA TRP A 3 43.05 -4.25 -7.16
C TRP A 3 43.90 -4.20 -8.45
N PRO A 4 45.15 -4.73 -8.48
CA PRO A 4 45.78 -5.63 -7.51
C PRO A 4 46.46 -4.96 -6.31
N GLN A 5 46.45 -3.64 -6.20
CA GLN A 5 47.02 -2.93 -5.06
C GLN A 5 46.17 -3.17 -3.80
N ASP A 6 46.83 -3.32 -2.65
CA ASP A 6 46.18 -3.50 -1.35
C ASP A 6 45.71 -2.15 -0.79
N THR A 7 44.70 -1.58 -1.44
CA THR A 7 44.13 -0.27 -1.09
C THR A 7 43.19 -0.38 0.11
N ALA A 8 42.97 0.74 0.80
CA ALA A 8 41.98 0.80 1.88
C ALA A 8 40.59 0.37 1.42
N ASP A 9 40.14 0.83 0.24
CA ASP A 9 38.85 0.44 -0.35
C ASP A 9 38.73 -1.06 -0.57
N PHE A 10 39.79 -1.72 -1.04
CA PHE A 10 39.78 -3.16 -1.24
C PHE A 10 39.58 -3.88 0.09
N ARG A 11 40.28 -3.48 1.16
CA ARG A 11 40.11 -4.10 2.48
C ARG A 11 38.74 -3.84 3.10
N SER A 12 38.17 -2.66 2.89
CA SER A 12 36.89 -2.25 3.50
C SER A 12 35.67 -2.79 2.77
N PHE A 13 35.71 -2.88 1.44
CA PHE A 13 34.54 -3.17 0.62
C PHE A 13 34.60 -4.52 -0.12
N TYR A 14 35.72 -5.26 -0.02
CA TYR A 14 35.82 -6.63 -0.54
C TYR A 14 35.79 -7.66 0.62
N PRO A 15 34.83 -8.60 0.64
CA PRO A 15 33.79 -8.83 -0.36
C PRO A 15 32.57 -7.90 -0.24
N SER A 16 31.94 -7.61 -1.36
CA SER A 16 30.70 -6.83 -1.43
C SER A 16 29.52 -7.57 -0.79
N ASN A 17 28.49 -6.84 -0.38
CA ASN A 17 27.28 -7.46 0.19
C ASN A 17 26.43 -8.16 -0.89
N ILE A 18 26.09 -7.45 -1.97
CA ILE A 18 25.15 -7.93 -3.00
C ILE A 18 25.72 -7.59 -4.38
N LEU A 19 25.60 -8.54 -5.32
CA LEU A 19 25.72 -8.31 -6.76
C LEU A 19 24.33 -8.34 -7.39
N GLU A 20 23.85 -7.21 -7.91
CA GLU A 20 22.60 -7.15 -8.67
C GLU A 20 22.87 -7.33 -10.18
N THR A 21 22.20 -8.28 -10.83
CA THR A 21 22.40 -8.52 -12.27
C THR A 21 21.27 -9.37 -12.89
N GLY A 22 21.05 -9.24 -14.20
CA GLY A 22 20.14 -10.13 -14.93
C GLY A 22 20.60 -11.59 -14.94
N TRP A 23 19.63 -12.52 -14.93
CA TRP A 23 19.88 -13.97 -15.00
C TRP A 23 20.56 -14.39 -16.31
N ASP A 24 20.42 -13.61 -17.39
CA ASP A 24 20.94 -13.93 -18.72
C ASP A 24 22.46 -13.84 -18.83
N ILE A 25 23.13 -13.17 -17.90
CA ILE A 25 24.60 -13.08 -17.85
C ILE A 25 25.23 -13.83 -16.68
N LEU A 26 24.47 -14.68 -15.98
CA LEU A 26 24.97 -15.41 -14.81
C LEU A 26 26.20 -16.27 -15.14
N PHE A 27 26.16 -17.04 -16.23
CA PHE A 27 27.30 -17.88 -16.63
C PHE A 27 28.41 -17.11 -17.36
N PHE A 28 28.06 -16.09 -18.13
CA PHE A 28 29.03 -15.33 -18.91
C PHE A 28 29.80 -14.31 -18.08
N TRP A 29 29.20 -13.82 -17.00
CA TRP A 29 29.76 -12.77 -16.16
C TRP A 29 29.98 -13.26 -14.73
N VAL A 30 28.91 -13.58 -14.01
CA VAL A 30 28.97 -13.87 -12.56
C VAL A 30 29.85 -15.07 -12.27
N ALA A 31 29.69 -16.18 -12.99
CA ALA A 31 30.53 -17.36 -12.82
C ALA A 31 32.02 -17.05 -13.08
N ARG A 32 32.32 -16.24 -14.10
CA ARG A 32 33.70 -15.84 -14.40
C ARG A 32 34.28 -14.96 -13.30
N MET A 33 33.49 -14.01 -12.79
CA MET A 33 33.87 -13.18 -11.65
C MET A 33 34.22 -14.07 -10.45
N VAL A 34 33.36 -15.03 -10.09
CA VAL A 34 33.59 -15.97 -8.99
C VAL A 34 34.86 -16.79 -9.20
N MET A 35 35.07 -17.36 -10.39
CA MET A 35 36.26 -18.14 -10.70
C MET A 35 37.54 -17.31 -10.55
N LEU A 36 37.61 -16.13 -11.19
CA LEU A 36 38.80 -15.30 -11.16
C LEU A 36 39.04 -14.72 -9.76
N GLY A 37 38.03 -14.16 -9.11
CA GLY A 37 38.19 -13.58 -7.79
C GLY A 37 38.57 -14.62 -6.75
N THR A 38 37.98 -15.82 -6.79
CA THR A 38 38.38 -16.92 -5.89
C THR A 38 39.82 -17.37 -6.17
N LYS A 39 40.22 -17.48 -7.45
CA LYS A 39 41.58 -17.87 -7.81
C LYS A 39 42.64 -16.83 -7.41
N LEU A 40 42.32 -15.55 -7.55
CA LEU A 40 43.28 -14.45 -7.34
C LEU A 40 43.33 -13.95 -5.89
N THR A 41 42.22 -14.06 -5.15
CA THR A 41 42.10 -13.50 -3.79
C THR A 41 41.87 -14.56 -2.70
N GLY A 42 41.52 -15.79 -3.08
CA GLY A 42 41.12 -16.85 -2.15
C GLY A 42 39.79 -16.61 -1.45
N LYS A 43 39.05 -15.56 -1.81
CA LYS A 43 37.78 -15.16 -1.19
C LYS A 43 36.68 -15.01 -2.24
N MET A 44 35.44 -15.28 -1.83
CA MET A 44 34.25 -14.98 -2.63
C MET A 44 34.10 -13.47 -2.79
N LEU A 45 33.60 -12.97 -3.94
CA LEU A 45 33.57 -11.52 -4.23
C LEU A 45 32.37 -10.80 -3.62
N PHE A 46 31.26 -11.52 -3.47
CA PHE A 46 30.00 -11.01 -2.95
C PHE A 46 29.33 -12.07 -2.07
N ARG A 47 28.58 -11.64 -1.06
CA ARG A 47 27.85 -12.54 -0.16
C ARG A 47 26.58 -13.09 -0.81
N GLU A 48 26.01 -12.35 -1.74
CA GLU A 48 24.75 -12.69 -2.40
C GLU A 48 24.72 -12.19 -3.85
N VAL A 49 24.02 -12.93 -4.71
CA VAL A 49 23.65 -12.49 -6.06
C VAL A 49 22.15 -12.28 -6.09
N TYR A 50 21.71 -11.05 -6.30
CA TYR A 50 20.31 -10.72 -6.50
C TYR A 50 20.04 -10.59 -8.00
N CYS A 51 19.09 -11.38 -8.49
CA CYS A 51 18.76 -11.41 -9.90
C CYS A 51 17.31 -10.93 -10.12
N PRO A 52 17.10 -9.64 -10.43
CA PRO A 52 15.77 -9.11 -10.69
C PRO A 52 15.16 -9.72 -11.95
N ALA A 53 13.84 -9.58 -12.07
CA ALA A 53 13.11 -10.02 -13.24
C ALA A 53 13.52 -9.21 -14.48
N MET A 54 13.61 -9.88 -15.63
CA MET A 54 13.96 -9.26 -16.90
C MET A 54 12.75 -8.55 -17.51
N ILE A 55 12.94 -7.32 -17.96
CA ILE A 55 11.88 -6.56 -18.62
C ILE A 55 11.70 -7.08 -20.06
N ARG A 56 10.45 -7.37 -20.41
CA ARG A 56 9.95 -7.83 -21.70
C ARG A 56 9.04 -6.75 -22.30
N ASP A 57 8.82 -6.82 -23.61
CA ASP A 57 7.78 -6.02 -24.26
C ASP A 57 6.37 -6.46 -23.82
N ALA A 58 5.34 -5.73 -24.25
CA ALA A 58 3.94 -6.04 -23.92
C ALA A 58 3.50 -7.46 -24.34
N HIS A 59 4.19 -8.07 -25.32
CA HIS A 59 3.93 -9.43 -25.80
C HIS A 59 4.82 -10.50 -25.13
N GLY A 60 5.64 -10.12 -24.14
CA GLY A 60 6.52 -11.05 -23.43
C GLY A 60 7.82 -11.39 -24.16
N ARG A 61 8.14 -10.71 -25.27
CA ARG A 61 9.41 -10.93 -25.99
C ARG A 61 10.55 -10.19 -25.29
N LYS A 62 11.77 -10.72 -25.40
CA LYS A 62 12.97 -10.01 -24.92
C LYS A 62 13.06 -8.67 -25.66
N MET A 63 13.26 -7.58 -24.93
CA MET A 63 13.56 -6.30 -25.57
C MET A 63 14.99 -6.36 -26.15
N SER A 64 15.13 -6.14 -27.46
CA SER A 64 16.44 -6.08 -28.10
C SER A 64 16.43 -5.15 -29.31
N LYS A 65 17.57 -4.51 -29.56
CA LYS A 65 17.75 -3.61 -30.72
C LYS A 65 17.45 -4.33 -32.04
N SER A 66 17.81 -5.61 -32.14
CA SER A 66 17.55 -6.44 -33.33
C SER A 66 16.08 -6.71 -33.60
N LEU A 67 15.23 -6.74 -32.57
CA LEU A 67 13.79 -6.94 -32.69
C LEU A 67 13.02 -5.62 -32.85
N GLY A 68 13.69 -4.47 -32.72
CA GLY A 68 13.08 -3.15 -32.83
C GLY A 68 12.03 -2.87 -31.75
N ASN A 69 12.03 -3.61 -30.64
CA ASN A 69 11.05 -3.51 -29.54
C ASN A 69 11.65 -2.88 -28.27
N VAL A 70 12.72 -2.10 -28.42
CA VAL A 70 13.35 -1.37 -27.31
C VAL A 70 12.61 -0.07 -27.09
N ILE A 71 12.22 0.18 -25.84
CA ILE A 71 11.66 1.46 -25.41
C ILE A 71 12.80 2.28 -24.78
N ASP A 72 13.02 3.49 -25.27
CA ASP A 72 13.98 4.41 -24.65
C ASP A 72 13.42 4.93 -23.32
N LEU A 73 14.20 4.79 -22.26
CA LEU A 73 13.82 5.25 -20.92
C LEU A 73 13.67 6.78 -20.87
N LEU A 74 14.41 7.53 -21.68
CA LEU A 74 14.30 8.99 -21.74
C LEU A 74 13.00 9.44 -22.39
N ASP A 75 12.50 8.71 -23.39
CA ASP A 75 11.21 9.00 -24.02
C ASP A 75 10.06 8.76 -23.04
N VAL A 76 10.21 7.78 -22.15
CA VAL A 76 9.30 7.56 -21.03
C VAL A 76 9.43 8.69 -20.00
N ILE A 77 10.64 9.09 -19.60
CA ILE A 77 10.83 10.09 -18.55
C ILE A 77 10.47 11.52 -18.97
N ARG A 78 10.78 11.94 -20.19
CA ARG A 78 10.57 13.32 -20.66
C ARG A 78 9.28 13.48 -21.46
N GLY A 79 8.65 12.36 -21.79
CA GLY A 79 7.71 12.33 -22.90
C GLY A 79 8.43 12.47 -24.24
N CYS A 80 7.77 12.00 -25.28
CA CYS A 80 8.23 12.16 -26.64
C CYS A 80 7.16 12.91 -27.44
N GLU A 81 7.57 13.86 -28.27
CA GLU A 81 6.67 14.39 -29.30
C GLU A 81 6.31 13.26 -30.27
N LEU A 82 5.03 13.16 -30.62
CA LEU A 82 4.48 12.04 -31.37
C LEU A 82 5.25 11.76 -32.68
N GLU A 83 5.70 12.81 -33.39
CA GLU A 83 6.45 12.69 -34.65
C GLU A 83 7.86 12.10 -34.49
N LYS A 84 8.58 12.46 -33.42
CA LYS A 84 9.93 11.93 -33.16
C LYS A 84 9.86 10.45 -32.79
N LEU A 85 8.84 10.06 -32.01
CA LEU A 85 8.56 8.67 -31.67
C LEU A 85 8.17 7.91 -32.94
N CYS A 86 7.23 8.43 -33.75
CA CYS A 86 6.81 7.80 -35.00
C CYS A 86 8.00 7.53 -35.94
N THR A 87 8.97 8.45 -36.01
CA THR A 87 10.16 8.27 -36.84
C THR A 87 11.09 7.16 -36.32
N GLN A 88 11.23 7.00 -35.00
CA GLN A 88 11.96 5.88 -34.39
C GLN A 88 11.18 4.56 -34.46
N LEU A 89 9.85 4.63 -34.41
CA LEU A 89 8.93 3.49 -34.49
C LEU A 89 8.77 2.94 -35.90
N LEU A 90 9.01 3.75 -36.94
CA LEU A 90 9.14 3.26 -38.32
C LEU A 90 10.31 2.26 -38.49
N GLN A 91 11.21 2.16 -37.50
CA GLN A 91 12.25 1.13 -37.41
C GLN A 91 11.89 -0.02 -36.45
N GLY A 92 10.77 0.06 -35.74
CA GLY A 92 10.33 -0.88 -34.70
C GLY A 92 8.94 -1.48 -34.93
N ASN A 93 8.49 -2.36 -34.01
CA ASN A 93 7.29 -3.20 -34.19
C ASN A 93 6.25 -3.06 -33.05
N LEU A 94 5.95 -1.82 -32.63
CA LEU A 94 5.02 -1.50 -31.53
C LEU A 94 3.64 -1.03 -32.05
N ASP A 95 2.57 -1.29 -31.28
CA ASP A 95 1.17 -0.95 -31.61
C ASP A 95 0.90 0.57 -31.50
N GLU A 96 0.22 1.15 -32.49
CA GLU A 96 -0.16 2.57 -32.60
C GLU A 96 -0.88 3.14 -31.36
N LYS A 97 -1.55 2.31 -30.56
CA LYS A 97 -2.25 2.75 -29.34
C LYS A 97 -1.31 3.06 -28.18
N GLU A 98 -0.13 2.45 -28.13
CA GLU A 98 0.85 2.68 -27.06
C GLU A 98 1.67 3.96 -27.29
N ILE A 99 1.78 4.36 -28.57
CA ILE A 99 2.63 5.43 -29.10
C ILE A 99 2.12 6.83 -28.69
N LYS A 100 0.80 7.04 -28.60
CA LYS A 100 0.20 8.35 -28.29
C LYS A 100 0.31 8.79 -26.82
N LYS A 101 0.79 7.93 -25.91
CA LYS A 101 0.68 8.15 -24.46
C LYS A 101 1.96 8.57 -23.75
N ALA A 102 3.11 8.64 -24.43
CA ALA A 102 4.39 8.91 -23.78
C ALA A 102 4.55 10.38 -23.32
N LYS A 103 4.18 10.69 -22.07
CA LYS A 103 4.50 11.96 -21.40
C LYS A 103 4.91 11.71 -19.95
N GLU A 104 6.04 12.30 -19.55
CA GLU A 104 6.66 12.34 -18.22
C GLU A 104 6.18 11.32 -17.16
N PHE A 105 7.03 10.33 -16.85
CA PHE A 105 6.68 9.23 -15.94
C PHE A 105 7.70 8.97 -14.83
N ASN A 106 7.20 8.52 -13.67
CA ASN A 106 8.03 7.97 -12.59
C ASN A 106 8.30 6.48 -12.83
N LEU A 107 9.28 6.20 -13.68
CA LEU A 107 9.61 4.85 -14.13
C LEU A 107 10.19 3.96 -13.01
N ARG A 108 10.91 4.55 -12.05
CA ARG A 108 11.54 3.80 -10.96
C ARG A 108 10.50 3.11 -10.08
N PHE A 109 9.50 3.87 -9.60
CA PHE A 109 8.42 3.31 -8.79
C PHE A 109 7.66 2.23 -9.55
N ALA A 110 7.39 2.46 -10.84
CA ALA A 110 6.74 1.47 -11.69
C ALA A 110 7.54 0.15 -11.72
N LEU A 111 8.83 0.19 -12.08
CA LEU A 111 9.65 -1.02 -12.19
C LEU A 111 9.78 -1.77 -10.86
N CYS A 112 9.95 -1.06 -9.74
CA CYS A 112 9.95 -1.67 -8.41
C CYS A 112 8.61 -2.35 -8.10
N ALA A 113 7.49 -1.69 -8.41
CA ALA A 113 6.14 -2.25 -8.22
C ALA A 113 5.78 -3.38 -9.19
N TYR A 114 6.57 -3.54 -10.25
CA TYR A 114 6.47 -4.63 -11.21
C TYR A 114 7.34 -5.84 -10.86
N SER A 115 8.29 -5.69 -9.93
CA SER A 115 9.30 -6.70 -9.59
C SER A 115 8.77 -7.90 -8.81
N GLY A 116 7.59 -8.41 -9.15
CA GLY A 116 7.08 -9.66 -8.59
C GLY A 116 8.04 -10.82 -8.88
N GLY A 117 8.04 -11.85 -8.01
CA GLY A 117 9.02 -12.94 -8.00
C GLY A 117 9.07 -13.85 -9.24
N GLY A 118 8.50 -13.43 -10.38
CA GLY A 118 8.70 -14.07 -11.67
C GLY A 118 10.07 -13.74 -12.27
N ARG A 119 10.48 -14.53 -13.26
CA ARG A 119 11.76 -14.28 -13.99
C ARG A 119 11.66 -13.11 -14.97
N ASP A 120 10.44 -12.75 -15.36
CA ASP A 120 10.17 -11.81 -16.44
C ASP A 120 9.01 -10.88 -16.07
N ILE A 121 9.08 -9.64 -16.56
CA ILE A 121 8.06 -8.60 -16.41
C ILE A 121 7.68 -8.10 -17.80
N ASN A 122 6.39 -8.14 -18.15
CA ASN A 122 5.91 -7.45 -19.33
C ASN A 122 5.63 -5.99 -18.98
N LEU A 123 6.31 -5.06 -19.66
CA LEU A 123 6.11 -3.64 -19.44
C LEU A 123 4.82 -3.17 -20.12
N GLU A 124 3.84 -2.69 -19.34
CA GLU A 124 2.60 -2.10 -19.86
C GLU A 124 2.57 -0.59 -19.57
N ILE A 125 2.47 0.22 -20.62
CA ILE A 125 2.46 1.69 -20.50
C ILE A 125 1.28 2.21 -19.68
N LEU A 126 0.12 1.55 -19.75
CA LEU A 126 -1.08 1.94 -18.99
C LEU A 126 -0.86 1.90 -17.48
N ARG A 127 -0.05 0.96 -17.00
CA ARG A 127 0.22 0.83 -15.56
C ARG A 127 1.26 1.86 -15.11
N VAL A 128 2.24 2.17 -15.95
CA VAL A 128 3.15 3.32 -15.74
C VAL A 128 2.36 4.63 -15.64
N GLU A 129 1.33 4.82 -16.47
CA GLU A 129 0.40 5.95 -16.36
C GLU A 129 -0.34 5.97 -15.01
N GLY A 130 -0.73 4.80 -14.48
CA GLY A 130 -1.31 4.65 -13.15
C GLY A 130 -0.40 5.19 -12.04
N TYR A 131 0.90 4.91 -12.10
CA TYR A 131 1.87 5.40 -11.10
C TYR A 131 2.14 6.91 -11.21
N ARG A 132 1.94 7.52 -12.39
CA ARG A 132 1.93 8.99 -12.53
C ARG A 132 0.75 9.60 -11.75
N LYS A 133 -0.44 8.98 -11.84
CA LYS A 133 -1.62 9.43 -11.07
C LYS A 133 -1.39 9.30 -9.58
N PHE A 134 -0.67 8.27 -9.14
CA PHE A 134 -0.22 8.13 -7.75
C PHE A 134 0.70 9.27 -7.33
N CYS A 135 1.74 9.61 -8.12
CA CYS A 135 2.62 10.76 -7.83
C CYS A 135 1.82 12.08 -7.71
N ASN A 136 0.90 12.33 -8.64
CA ASN A 136 0.02 13.50 -8.58
C ASN A 136 -0.85 13.51 -7.32
N LYS A 137 -1.31 12.35 -6.86
CA LYS A 137 -2.08 12.25 -5.62
C LYS A 137 -1.23 12.60 -4.40
N ILE A 138 0.02 12.14 -4.32
CA ILE A 138 0.96 12.51 -3.26
C ILE A 138 1.27 14.02 -3.28
N PHE A 139 1.47 14.59 -4.47
CA PHE A 139 1.63 16.04 -4.64
C PHE A 139 0.40 16.81 -4.12
N ASN A 140 -0.81 16.41 -4.54
CA ASN A 140 -2.05 17.06 -4.12
C ASN A 140 -2.31 16.93 -2.62
N VAL A 141 -1.97 15.79 -2.04
CA VAL A 141 -2.03 15.52 -0.60
C VAL A 141 -1.09 16.46 0.17
N THR A 142 0.16 16.58 -0.29
CA THR A 142 1.15 17.46 0.35
C THR A 142 0.71 18.91 0.24
N LYS A 143 0.26 19.35 -0.95
CA LYS A 143 -0.27 20.68 -1.17
C LYS A 143 -1.46 21.00 -0.26
N PHE A 144 -2.41 20.06 -0.13
CA PHE A 144 -3.55 20.21 0.77
C PHE A 144 -3.10 20.39 2.22
N ALA A 145 -2.14 19.57 2.67
CA ALA A 145 -1.65 19.66 4.02
C ALA A 145 -0.91 20.97 4.31
N MET A 146 -0.12 21.47 3.36
CA MET A 146 0.53 22.78 3.50
C MET A 146 -0.47 23.92 3.70
N LEU A 147 -1.67 23.85 3.14
CA LEU A 147 -2.74 24.83 3.40
C LEU A 147 -3.29 24.77 4.84
N LYS A 148 -3.00 23.68 5.56
CA LYS A 148 -3.51 23.41 6.89
C LYS A 148 -2.48 23.57 7.99
N LEU A 149 -1.18 23.67 7.70
CA LEU A 149 -0.13 23.82 8.71
C LEU A 149 0.13 25.32 8.95
N ASP A 150 -0.44 25.90 10.02
CA ASP A 150 -0.19 27.29 10.43
C ASP A 150 0.95 27.43 11.45
N GLU A 151 1.45 28.66 11.66
CA GLU A 151 2.65 28.95 12.45
C GLU A 151 2.42 28.99 13.98
N SER A 152 1.18 28.82 14.47
CA SER A 152 0.78 29.20 15.85
C SER A 152 0.79 28.07 16.89
N PHE A 153 1.67 27.07 16.72
CA PHE A 153 1.64 25.79 17.41
C PHE A 153 2.02 25.79 18.92
N VAL A 154 1.23 25.07 19.74
CA VAL A 154 1.59 24.58 21.10
C VAL A 154 1.03 23.13 21.29
N PRO A 155 1.80 22.14 21.81
CA PRO A 155 1.34 20.75 21.97
C PRO A 155 0.37 20.50 23.16
N ALA A 156 -0.59 19.57 23.01
CA ALA A 156 -1.42 19.01 24.11
C ALA A 156 -1.74 17.49 23.90
N LYS A 157 -2.87 16.92 24.39
CA LYS A 157 -3.15 15.45 24.44
C LYS A 157 -3.85 14.87 23.18
N GLU A 158 -3.37 13.73 22.67
CA GLU A 158 -3.82 13.06 21.42
C GLU A 158 -5.27 12.53 21.45
N SER A 159 -5.95 12.50 20.30
CA SER A 159 -7.28 11.89 20.13
C SER A 159 -7.21 10.48 19.49
N LEU A 160 -8.32 9.73 19.55
CA LEU A 160 -8.42 8.35 19.04
C LEU A 160 -7.97 8.21 17.57
N VAL A 161 -8.33 9.18 16.73
CA VAL A 161 -8.02 9.11 15.28
C VAL A 161 -6.53 9.32 15.04
N GLU A 162 -5.90 10.25 15.74
CA GLU A 162 -4.46 10.48 15.64
C GLU A 162 -3.67 9.25 16.09
N CYS A 163 -4.04 8.64 17.22
CA CYS A 163 -3.43 7.40 17.69
C CYS A 163 -3.54 6.28 16.65
N TRP A 164 -4.72 6.11 16.04
CA TRP A 164 -4.94 5.13 14.99
C TRP A 164 -4.05 5.38 13.75
N VAL A 165 -3.99 6.63 13.29
CA VAL A 165 -3.18 7.03 12.13
C VAL A 165 -1.69 6.76 12.41
N LEU A 166 -1.17 7.19 13.57
CA LEU A 166 0.22 6.96 13.96
C LEU A 166 0.52 5.45 14.05
N HIS A 167 -0.41 4.66 14.58
CA HIS A 167 -0.27 3.20 14.60
C HIS A 167 -0.18 2.60 13.19
N LYS A 168 -1.06 3.03 12.26
CA LYS A 168 -1.00 2.56 10.86
C LYS A 168 0.28 3.00 10.15
N LEU A 169 0.80 4.19 10.44
CA LEU A 169 2.10 4.65 9.95
C LEU A 169 3.23 3.74 10.44
N ASN A 170 3.20 3.36 11.72
CA ASN A 170 4.17 2.46 12.34
C ASN A 170 4.14 1.05 11.72
N VAL A 171 2.93 0.51 11.51
CA VAL A 171 2.73 -0.76 10.80
C VAL A 171 3.26 -0.68 9.37
N ALA A 172 3.02 0.42 8.66
CA ALA A 172 3.54 0.62 7.31
C ALA A 172 5.07 0.68 7.27
N ALA A 173 5.70 1.38 8.23
CA ALA A 173 7.15 1.42 8.36
C ALA A 173 7.72 0.02 8.64
N LYS A 174 7.13 -0.72 9.59
CA LYS A 174 7.54 -2.10 9.91
C LYS A 174 7.49 -3.01 8.68
N GLU A 175 6.37 -3.01 7.98
CA GLU A 175 6.16 -3.85 6.80
C GLU A 175 7.14 -3.50 5.69
N LEU A 176 7.30 -2.21 5.38
CA LEU A 176 8.20 -1.78 4.32
C LEU A 176 9.66 -2.13 4.65
N ASN A 177 10.10 -1.95 5.89
CA ASN A 177 11.44 -2.37 6.32
C ASN A 177 11.65 -3.88 6.15
N ALA A 178 10.66 -4.70 6.51
CA ALA A 178 10.72 -6.15 6.29
C ALA A 178 10.81 -6.50 4.80
N GLN A 179 9.96 -5.90 3.95
CA GLN A 179 9.99 -6.14 2.51
C GLN A 179 11.29 -5.67 1.85
N MET A 180 11.89 -4.57 2.31
CA MET A 180 13.21 -4.11 1.85
C MET A 180 14.32 -5.07 2.28
N ALA A 181 14.28 -5.59 3.52
CA ALA A 181 15.24 -6.58 4.01
C ALA A 181 15.15 -7.91 3.21
N ASP A 182 13.94 -8.27 2.78
CA ASP A 182 13.65 -9.45 1.96
C ASP A 182 13.85 -9.22 0.45
N ARG A 183 14.31 -8.02 0.04
CA ARG A 183 14.51 -7.62 -1.37
C ARG A 183 13.22 -7.74 -2.22
N ASN A 184 12.07 -7.62 -1.58
CA ASN A 184 10.77 -7.68 -2.23
C ASN A 184 10.29 -6.27 -2.57
N SER A 185 10.91 -5.68 -3.59
CA SER A 185 10.58 -4.33 -4.09
C SER A 185 9.11 -4.18 -4.48
N MET A 186 8.49 -5.24 -5.00
CA MET A 186 7.07 -5.22 -5.34
C MET A 186 6.22 -4.97 -4.09
N MET A 187 6.35 -5.81 -3.07
CA MET A 187 5.58 -5.65 -1.84
C MET A 187 5.92 -4.36 -1.10
N ALA A 188 7.18 -3.93 -1.11
CA ALA A 188 7.60 -2.66 -0.51
C ALA A 188 6.87 -1.44 -1.13
N THR A 189 6.58 -1.47 -2.43
CA THR A 189 5.82 -0.39 -3.10
C THR A 189 4.30 -0.48 -2.94
N THR A 190 3.77 -1.62 -2.45
CA THR A 190 2.32 -1.77 -2.16
C THR A 190 1.91 -1.17 -0.81
N GLY A 191 2.87 -0.68 -0.02
CA GLY A 191 2.67 -0.15 1.32
C GLY A 191 1.57 0.91 1.42
N ARG A 192 0.79 0.86 2.51
CA ARG A 192 -0.46 1.61 2.76
C ARG A 192 -0.28 3.11 3.06
N VAL A 193 0.71 3.78 2.49
CA VAL A 193 0.99 5.22 2.77
C VAL A 193 -0.20 6.11 2.35
N GLN A 194 -0.97 5.68 1.33
CA GLN A 194 -2.12 6.42 0.78
C GLN A 194 -3.29 6.62 1.77
N LEU A 195 -3.51 5.67 2.68
CA LEU A 195 -4.71 5.63 3.55
C LEU A 195 -4.69 6.68 4.67
N LEU A 196 -3.51 7.16 5.04
CA LEU A 196 -3.32 8.00 6.23
C LEU A 196 -3.91 9.41 6.03
N VAL A 197 -3.73 10.02 4.86
CA VAL A 197 -4.16 11.41 4.64
C VAL A 197 -5.66 11.55 4.40
N GLU A 198 -6.33 10.56 3.82
CA GLU A 198 -7.78 10.64 3.60
C GLU A 198 -8.58 10.64 4.91
N ALA A 199 -8.08 9.95 5.94
CA ALA A 199 -8.71 9.89 7.25
C ALA A 199 -8.71 11.23 7.99
N MET A 200 -7.76 12.12 7.69
CA MET A 200 -7.56 13.35 8.45
C MET A 200 -8.18 14.59 7.82
N LYS A 201 -8.68 14.49 6.58
CA LYS A 201 -9.38 15.61 5.92
C LYS A 201 -10.51 16.22 6.77
N PRO A 202 -11.42 15.44 7.40
CA PRO A 202 -12.52 15.99 8.20
C PRO A 202 -12.06 16.75 9.45
N MET A 203 -10.89 16.39 10.00
CA MET A 203 -10.39 16.95 11.26
C MET A 203 -9.65 18.28 11.06
N THR A 204 -9.42 18.67 9.81
CA THR A 204 -8.79 19.95 9.44
C THR A 204 -9.79 20.96 8.87
N ASP A 205 -11.08 20.64 8.93
CA ASP A 205 -12.16 21.52 8.49
C ASP A 205 -12.35 22.70 9.45
N GLU A 206 -12.88 23.83 8.95
CA GLU A 206 -13.09 25.05 9.74
C GLU A 206 -14.13 24.86 10.85
N SER A 207 -14.99 23.86 10.71
CA SER A 207 -16.05 23.50 11.66
C SER A 207 -15.56 22.67 12.87
N ALA A 208 -14.30 22.23 12.88
CA ALA A 208 -13.74 21.42 13.97
C ALA A 208 -13.35 22.28 15.20
N PHE A 209 -13.45 21.71 16.39
CA PHE A 209 -12.95 22.35 17.63
C PHE A 209 -11.45 22.67 17.51
N LEU A 210 -11.04 23.85 18.00
CA LEU A 210 -9.67 24.38 17.85
C LEU A 210 -8.60 23.39 18.34
N ASP A 211 -8.82 22.73 19.49
CA ASP A 211 -7.86 21.77 20.06
C ASP A 211 -7.71 20.53 19.15
N THR A 212 -8.79 20.03 18.57
CA THR A 212 -8.77 18.86 17.65
C THR A 212 -8.01 19.15 16.36
N LYS A 213 -8.12 20.39 15.85
CA LYS A 213 -7.45 20.80 14.62
C LYS A 213 -5.92 20.75 14.74
N GLN A 214 -5.38 21.13 15.90
CA GLN A 214 -3.93 21.16 16.13
C GLN A 214 -3.31 19.77 16.23
N PHE A 215 -3.98 18.78 16.83
CA PHE A 215 -3.54 17.38 16.82
C PHE A 215 -3.55 16.80 15.42
N ALA A 216 -4.62 17.05 14.68
CA ALA A 216 -4.74 16.61 13.30
C ALA A 216 -3.60 17.18 12.44
N GLN A 217 -3.22 18.44 12.64
CA GLN A 217 -2.07 19.07 11.97
C GLN A 217 -0.73 18.39 12.31
N GLN A 218 -0.48 18.07 13.59
CA GLN A 218 0.77 17.39 14.01
C GLN A 218 0.88 15.97 13.46
N THR A 219 -0.22 15.23 13.54
CA THR A 219 -0.31 13.89 12.95
C THR A 219 -0.17 13.96 11.43
N LEU A 220 -0.70 15.01 10.79
CA LEU A 220 -0.56 15.25 9.36
C LEU A 220 0.87 15.51 8.93
N TYR A 221 1.54 16.39 9.66
CA TYR A 221 2.94 16.63 9.45
C TYR A 221 3.76 15.34 9.59
N THR A 222 3.56 14.60 10.68
CA THR A 222 4.30 13.37 10.97
C THR A 222 4.06 12.30 9.89
N CYS A 223 2.82 12.13 9.44
CA CYS A 223 2.49 11.20 8.37
C CYS A 223 3.11 11.58 7.03
N LEU A 224 3.16 12.87 6.69
CA LEU A 224 3.77 13.34 5.45
C LEU A 224 5.28 13.21 5.50
N ASP A 225 5.92 13.66 6.57
CA ASP A 225 7.36 13.55 6.74
C ASP A 225 7.80 12.07 6.67
N HIS A 226 7.21 11.19 7.48
CA HIS A 226 7.56 9.77 7.47
C HIS A 226 7.16 9.09 6.15
N GLY A 227 5.98 9.40 5.62
CA GLY A 227 5.49 8.84 4.36
C GLY A 227 6.40 9.19 3.18
N LEU A 228 6.86 10.44 3.08
CA LEU A 228 7.80 10.86 2.04
C LEU A 228 9.15 10.17 2.19
N ARG A 229 9.67 10.01 3.42
CA ARG A 229 10.92 9.28 3.66
C ARG A 229 10.81 7.79 3.30
N LEU A 230 9.70 7.14 3.65
CA LEU A 230 9.42 5.75 3.26
C LEU A 230 9.33 5.57 1.74
N LEU A 231 8.79 6.55 1.02
CA LEU A 231 8.66 6.52 -0.43
C LEU A 231 9.95 6.92 -1.18
N HIS A 232 10.88 7.56 -0.48
CA HIS A 232 12.07 8.15 -1.09
C HIS A 232 12.98 7.16 -1.86
N PRO A 233 13.22 5.93 -1.38
CA PRO A 233 13.96 4.91 -2.13
C PRO A 233 13.34 4.57 -3.49
N PHE A 234 12.05 4.85 -3.70
CA PHE A 234 11.34 4.53 -4.94
C PHE A 234 11.06 5.77 -5.80
N MET A 235 10.95 6.95 -5.18
CA MET A 235 10.52 8.20 -5.83
C MET A 235 11.40 9.40 -5.41
N PRO A 236 12.72 9.36 -5.61
CA PRO A 236 13.65 10.29 -4.97
C PRO A 236 13.39 11.76 -5.32
N PHE A 237 13.13 12.08 -6.59
CA PHE A 237 12.94 13.46 -7.03
C PHE A 237 11.65 14.09 -6.49
N VAL A 238 10.52 13.37 -6.60
CA VAL A 238 9.22 13.86 -6.14
C VAL A 238 9.22 14.01 -4.62
N THR A 239 9.76 13.01 -3.91
CA THR A 239 9.79 13.05 -2.45
C THR A 239 10.76 14.09 -1.91
N GLU A 240 11.92 14.31 -2.53
CA GLU A 240 12.82 15.42 -2.19
C GLU A 240 12.09 16.76 -2.33
N GLU A 241 11.51 17.02 -3.51
CA GLU A 241 10.86 18.30 -3.81
C GLU A 241 9.69 18.61 -2.86
N LEU A 242 8.91 17.59 -2.50
CA LEU A 242 7.81 17.72 -1.56
C LEU A 242 8.29 17.86 -0.11
N TRP A 243 9.32 17.12 0.28
CA TRP A 243 9.85 17.13 1.65
C TRP A 243 10.56 18.46 1.97
N GLN A 244 11.22 19.07 0.98
CA GLN A 244 11.80 20.42 1.12
C GLN A 244 10.78 21.52 1.36
N ARG A 245 9.52 21.32 0.95
CA ARG A 245 8.42 22.27 1.17
C ARG A 245 7.73 22.10 2.52
N LEU A 246 7.97 20.98 3.22
CA LEU A 246 7.42 20.81 4.55
C LEU A 246 8.14 21.74 5.53
N PRO A 247 7.43 22.31 6.52
CA PRO A 247 8.09 23.03 7.59
C PRO A 247 9.08 22.12 8.33
N ARG A 248 10.14 22.68 8.92
CA ARG A 248 11.13 21.91 9.68
C ARG A 248 10.74 21.89 11.16
N ARG A 249 10.93 20.73 11.82
CA ARG A 249 10.87 20.66 13.28
C ARG A 249 11.99 21.54 13.87
N PRO A 250 11.79 22.14 15.05
CA PRO A 250 12.85 22.86 15.74
C PRO A 250 14.11 21.96 15.87
N ASN A 251 15.27 22.51 15.55
CA ASN A 251 16.57 21.82 15.56
C ASN A 251 16.79 20.73 14.49
N ASP A 252 15.90 20.57 13.50
CA ASP A 252 16.17 19.73 12.33
C ASP A 252 16.94 20.52 11.26
N ALA A 253 18.25 20.31 11.20
CA ALA A 253 19.15 20.91 10.20
C ALA A 253 19.40 19.99 8.99
N THR A 254 18.63 18.92 8.82
CA THR A 254 18.85 17.93 7.76
C THR A 254 18.64 18.58 6.39
N PRO A 255 19.69 18.67 5.53
CA PRO A 255 19.63 19.49 4.32
C PRO A 255 18.86 18.82 3.17
N THR A 256 18.75 17.49 3.16
CA THR A 256 18.11 16.70 2.10
C THR A 256 17.49 15.45 2.69
N ILE A 257 16.36 15.00 2.13
CA ILE A 257 15.71 13.77 2.57
C ILE A 257 16.63 12.55 2.35
N MET A 258 17.57 12.62 1.41
CA MET A 258 18.60 11.59 1.16
C MET A 258 19.48 11.33 2.39
N LEU A 259 19.67 12.33 3.26
CA LEU A 259 20.45 12.23 4.50
C LEU A 259 19.58 12.08 5.74
N SER A 260 18.25 12.06 5.57
CA SER A 260 17.33 11.84 6.68
C SER A 260 17.37 10.39 7.15
N LYS A 261 17.13 10.19 8.46
CA LYS A 261 16.98 8.84 9.00
C LYS A 261 15.75 8.18 8.38
N PHE A 262 15.94 6.95 7.90
CA PHE A 262 14.85 6.14 7.38
C PHE A 262 13.87 5.77 8.52
N PRO A 263 12.55 5.86 8.33
CA PRO A 263 11.60 5.54 9.39
C PRO A 263 11.66 4.06 9.79
N GLU A 264 11.87 3.83 11.07
CA GLU A 264 11.84 2.51 11.71
C GLU A 264 10.64 2.42 12.66
N PRO A 265 10.12 1.21 12.93
CA PRO A 265 9.01 1.07 13.84
C PRO A 265 9.37 1.45 15.28
N THR A 266 8.52 2.22 15.94
CA THR A 266 8.74 2.71 17.32
C THR A 266 7.64 2.22 18.26
N ALA A 267 7.98 2.01 19.54
CA ALA A 267 7.00 1.62 20.56
C ALA A 267 5.98 2.74 20.87
N GLU A 268 6.38 4.00 20.65
CA GLU A 268 5.54 5.19 20.87
C GLU A 268 4.32 5.22 19.95
N PHE A 269 4.40 4.61 18.76
CA PHE A 269 3.30 4.54 17.80
C PHE A 269 2.60 3.17 17.83
N VAL A 270 2.52 2.52 18.99
CA VAL A 270 1.76 1.28 19.17
C VAL A 270 0.48 1.57 19.92
N PHE A 271 -0.65 1.61 19.18
CA PHE A 271 -1.97 1.90 19.71
C PHE A 271 -2.97 0.80 19.31
N ASP A 272 -2.76 -0.43 19.77
CA ASP A 272 -3.59 -1.59 19.39
C ASP A 272 -5.08 -1.43 19.73
N GLU A 273 -5.37 -0.75 20.84
CA GLU A 273 -6.76 -0.47 21.23
C GLU A 273 -7.41 0.55 20.29
N ALA A 274 -6.68 1.59 19.90
CA ALA A 274 -7.17 2.56 18.92
C ALA A 274 -7.44 1.88 17.57
N ASP A 275 -6.59 0.92 17.17
CA ASP A 275 -6.79 0.14 15.96
C ASP A 275 -8.06 -0.71 15.99
N ARG A 276 -8.28 -1.43 17.08
CA ARG A 276 -9.50 -2.23 17.28
C ARG A 276 -10.75 -1.37 17.30
N GLN A 277 -10.71 -0.21 17.95
CA GLN A 277 -11.85 0.71 17.98
C GLN A 277 -12.14 1.33 16.61
N PHE A 278 -11.10 1.58 15.80
CA PHE A 278 -11.28 2.15 14.47
C PHE A 278 -11.91 1.18 13.46
N ASP A 279 -11.77 -0.13 13.64
CA ASP A 279 -12.48 -1.13 12.83
C ASP A 279 -14.01 -0.97 12.93
N LEU A 280 -14.52 -0.63 14.12
CA LEU A 280 -15.94 -0.32 14.32
C LEU A 280 -16.34 0.92 13.52
N VAL A 281 -15.54 1.98 13.59
CA VAL A 281 -15.76 3.24 12.85
C VAL A 281 -15.78 2.97 11.34
N PHE A 282 -14.81 2.18 10.83
CA PHE A 282 -14.73 1.85 9.41
C PHE A 282 -15.92 1.00 8.95
N SER A 283 -16.35 0.04 9.79
CA SER A 283 -17.53 -0.78 9.55
C SER A 283 -18.81 0.07 9.48
N MET A 284 -18.97 1.02 10.39
CA MET A 284 -20.07 1.98 10.39
C MET A 284 -20.07 2.87 9.14
N LEU A 285 -18.93 3.45 8.77
CA LEU A 285 -18.80 4.28 7.56
C LEU A 285 -19.07 3.49 6.28
N LYS A 286 -18.56 2.25 6.18
CA LYS A 286 -18.82 1.37 5.05
C LYS A 286 -20.30 1.03 4.94
N THR A 287 -20.93 0.67 6.04
CA THR A 287 -22.37 0.37 6.10
C THR A 287 -23.20 1.60 5.73
N GLY A 288 -22.86 2.75 6.31
CA GLY A 288 -23.53 4.02 6.04
C GLY A 288 -23.38 4.52 4.61
N ARG A 289 -22.33 4.11 3.86
CA ARG A 289 -22.20 4.38 2.42
C ARG A 289 -22.93 3.37 1.54
N LEU A 290 -22.92 2.09 1.94
CA LEU A 290 -23.57 1.01 1.19
C LEU A 290 -25.09 1.09 1.27
N LEU A 291 -25.64 1.53 2.40
CA LEU A 291 -27.08 1.60 2.64
C LEU A 291 -27.77 2.61 1.69
N PRO A 292 -27.31 3.86 1.53
CA PRO A 292 -27.75 4.75 0.47
C PRO A 292 -27.68 4.21 -0.95
N ALA A 293 -26.53 3.63 -1.33
CA ALA A 293 -26.30 3.13 -2.68
C ALA A 293 -27.29 2.01 -3.02
N SER A 294 -27.62 1.21 -2.02
CA SER A 294 -28.67 0.19 -2.10
C SER A 294 -30.08 0.74 -2.37
N TYR A 295 -30.34 2.00 -2.02
CA TYR A 295 -31.61 2.70 -2.28
C TYR A 295 -31.51 3.69 -3.44
N ASN A 296 -30.44 3.64 -4.24
CA ASN A 296 -30.14 4.59 -5.32
C ASN A 296 -30.12 6.06 -4.85
N LEU A 297 -29.84 6.31 -3.56
CA LEU A 297 -29.65 7.66 -3.04
C LEU A 297 -28.22 8.11 -3.34
N GLN A 298 -28.06 9.23 -4.06
CA GLN A 298 -26.77 9.65 -4.62
C GLN A 298 -26.11 10.84 -3.90
N SER A 299 -26.88 11.71 -3.23
CA SER A 299 -26.36 12.93 -2.58
C SER A 299 -27.25 13.40 -1.40
N ASP A 300 -26.71 14.27 -0.55
CA ASP A 300 -27.41 14.96 0.55
C ASP A 300 -28.08 14.06 1.59
N ILE A 301 -27.37 13.01 2.00
CA ILE A 301 -27.90 11.99 2.90
C ILE A 301 -27.41 12.23 4.32
N HIS A 302 -28.36 12.44 5.23
CA HIS A 302 -28.11 12.52 6.66
C HIS A 302 -28.39 11.17 7.31
N LEU A 303 -27.31 10.42 7.60
CA LEU A 303 -27.42 9.20 8.40
C LEU A 303 -27.34 9.52 9.89
N HIS A 304 -28.40 9.18 10.62
CA HIS A 304 -28.40 9.19 12.08
C HIS A 304 -28.08 7.78 12.59
N LEU A 305 -26.84 7.58 13.05
CA LEU A 305 -26.40 6.31 13.62
C LEU A 305 -26.61 6.33 15.14
N GLY A 306 -27.49 5.48 15.64
CA GLY A 306 -27.62 5.22 17.07
C GLY A 306 -26.74 4.03 17.46
N MET A 307 -25.70 4.25 18.27
CA MET A 307 -24.99 3.14 18.90
C MET A 307 -25.85 2.59 20.04
N ILE A 308 -26.53 1.47 19.79
CA ILE A 308 -27.18 0.72 20.86
C ILE A 308 -26.10 -0.22 21.42
N ALA A 309 -25.49 0.16 22.54
CA ALA A 309 -24.87 -0.85 23.40
C ALA A 309 -25.97 -1.87 23.72
N LEU A 310 -25.74 -3.16 23.47
CA LEU A 310 -26.67 -4.25 23.80
C LEU A 310 -26.78 -4.43 25.32
N THR A 311 -27.14 -3.38 26.04
CA THR A 311 -27.73 -3.42 27.36
C THR A 311 -29.22 -3.14 27.17
N LYS A 312 -29.98 -4.21 26.97
CA LYS A 312 -31.45 -4.29 27.10
C LYS A 312 -32.24 -3.08 26.56
N GLY A 313 -32.62 -3.18 25.29
CA GLY A 313 -33.85 -2.59 24.75
C GLY A 313 -33.76 -1.12 24.34
N CYS A 314 -33.77 -0.85 23.04
CA CYS A 314 -34.20 0.44 22.52
C CYS A 314 -35.37 0.23 21.54
N LYS A 315 -36.51 0.84 21.86
CA LYS A 315 -37.74 0.88 21.08
C LYS A 315 -37.84 2.23 20.38
N SER A 316 -37.19 2.43 19.24
CA SER A 316 -37.61 3.39 18.21
C SER A 316 -36.49 3.63 17.18
N ALA A 317 -36.62 3.04 16.01
CA ALA A 317 -36.10 3.64 14.78
C ALA A 317 -37.32 4.26 14.09
N LYS A 318 -37.36 5.59 13.96
CA LYS A 318 -38.35 6.26 13.10
C LYS A 318 -37.93 6.00 11.66
N VAL A 319 -38.65 5.11 10.99
CA VAL A 319 -38.41 4.74 9.59
C VAL A 319 -39.00 5.83 8.69
N GLY A 320 -38.14 6.61 8.05
CA GLY A 320 -38.48 7.32 6.83
C GLY A 320 -37.93 6.55 5.63
N LEU A 321 -38.80 6.14 4.69
CA LEU A 321 -38.45 5.60 3.35
C LEU A 321 -37.48 4.39 3.31
N VAL A 322 -37.51 3.50 4.32
CA VAL A 322 -36.79 2.21 4.23
C VAL A 322 -37.75 1.18 3.63
N ASP A 323 -37.45 0.70 2.43
CA ASP A 323 -38.14 -0.47 1.86
C ASP A 323 -37.69 -1.71 2.65
N LEU A 324 -38.58 -2.16 3.55
CA LEU A 324 -38.32 -3.27 4.46
C LEU A 324 -38.22 -4.61 3.73
N ASP A 325 -38.90 -4.76 2.59
CA ASP A 325 -38.82 -5.99 1.79
C ASP A 325 -37.45 -6.11 1.13
N VAL A 326 -36.88 -4.99 0.68
CA VAL A 326 -35.51 -4.94 0.15
C VAL A 326 -34.47 -5.28 1.23
N GLU A 327 -34.64 -4.81 2.47
CA GLU A 327 -33.69 -5.14 3.56
C GLU A 327 -33.80 -6.57 4.04
N ILE A 328 -35.01 -7.12 4.13
CA ILE A 328 -35.24 -8.54 4.42
C ILE A 328 -34.56 -9.38 3.34
N ALA A 329 -34.78 -9.09 2.05
CA ALA A 329 -34.16 -9.82 0.95
C ALA A 329 -32.63 -9.76 0.95
N LYS A 330 -32.03 -8.63 1.37
CA LYS A 330 -30.57 -8.52 1.55
C LYS A 330 -30.06 -9.33 2.72
N CYS A 331 -30.75 -9.27 3.85
CA CYS A 331 -30.42 -10.07 5.03
C CYS A 331 -30.46 -11.55 4.66
N ASP A 332 -31.53 -12.03 4.03
CA ASP A 332 -31.70 -13.42 3.59
C ASP A 332 -30.60 -13.85 2.62
N LYS A 333 -30.29 -13.03 1.61
CA LYS A 333 -29.20 -13.33 0.65
C LYS A 333 -27.84 -13.42 1.34
N LYS A 334 -27.55 -12.55 2.32
CA LYS A 334 -26.30 -12.61 3.08
C LYS A 334 -26.28 -13.83 4.01
N LEU A 335 -27.42 -14.13 4.62
CA LEU A 335 -27.62 -15.25 5.52
C LEU A 335 -27.38 -16.59 4.79
N ASP A 336 -27.83 -16.73 3.54
CA ASP A 336 -27.54 -17.90 2.69
C ASP A 336 -26.03 -18.09 2.46
N VAL A 337 -25.31 -17.00 2.16
CA VAL A 337 -23.85 -17.05 1.95
C VAL A 337 -23.12 -17.44 3.23
N VAL A 338 -23.49 -16.85 4.36
CA VAL A 338 -22.86 -17.12 5.66
C VAL A 338 -23.18 -18.55 6.13
N ARG A 339 -24.43 -19.03 5.97
CA ARG A 339 -24.81 -20.42 6.27
C ARG A 339 -24.02 -21.40 5.41
N LEU A 340 -23.83 -21.13 4.13
CA LEU A 340 -23.07 -22.00 3.24
C LEU A 340 -21.58 -22.04 3.62
N ALA A 341 -21.01 -20.92 4.05
CA ALA A 341 -19.65 -20.87 4.60
C ALA A 341 -19.53 -21.65 5.92
N HIS A 342 -20.50 -21.49 6.83
CA HIS A 342 -20.57 -22.22 8.09
C HIS A 342 -20.69 -23.73 7.86
N GLN A 343 -21.58 -24.17 6.97
CA GLN A 343 -21.77 -25.58 6.62
C GLN A 343 -20.50 -26.23 6.08
N LYS A 344 -19.71 -25.49 5.29
CA LYS A 344 -18.42 -25.99 4.79
C LYS A 344 -17.44 -26.25 5.93
N ILE A 345 -17.34 -25.34 6.90
CA ILE A 345 -16.43 -25.49 8.04
C ILE A 345 -16.87 -26.65 8.93
N VAL A 346 -18.16 -26.73 9.28
CA VAL A 346 -18.72 -27.83 10.07
C VAL A 346 -18.49 -29.18 9.40
N LYS A 347 -18.65 -29.24 8.07
CA LYS A 347 -18.37 -30.46 7.29
C LYS A 347 -16.91 -30.85 7.39
N THR A 348 -15.98 -29.91 7.24
CA THR A 348 -14.54 -30.17 7.43
C THR A 348 -14.22 -30.60 8.87
N GLU A 349 -14.84 -29.99 9.87
CA GLU A 349 -14.63 -30.36 11.27
C GLU A 349 -15.15 -31.77 11.62
N SER A 350 -16.25 -32.19 10.99
CA SER A 350 -16.89 -33.50 11.19
C SER A 350 -16.21 -34.68 10.49
N GLN A 351 -15.19 -34.44 9.66
CA GLN A 351 -14.45 -35.52 9.01
C GLN A 351 -13.61 -36.29 10.03
N ALA A 352 -13.74 -37.62 10.05
CA ALA A 352 -13.06 -38.49 11.02
C ALA A 352 -11.53 -38.31 11.04
N ASP A 353 -10.94 -37.99 9.89
CA ASP A 353 -9.50 -37.83 9.71
C ASP A 353 -9.00 -36.39 9.94
N ASN A 354 -9.87 -35.46 10.36
CA ASN A 354 -9.55 -34.04 10.52
C ASN A 354 -8.40 -33.81 11.53
N ALA A 355 -8.36 -34.58 12.61
CA ALA A 355 -7.29 -34.48 13.61
C ALA A 355 -5.91 -34.95 13.11
N GLN A 356 -5.87 -35.80 12.07
CA GLN A 356 -4.64 -36.30 11.45
C GLN A 356 -4.20 -35.46 10.23
N ASN A 357 -5.16 -34.98 9.43
CA ASN A 357 -4.88 -34.32 8.16
C ASN A 357 -4.80 -32.79 8.25
N VAL A 358 -5.31 -32.18 9.31
CA VAL A 358 -5.37 -30.72 9.46
C VAL A 358 -4.43 -30.25 10.59
N PRO A 359 -3.43 -29.41 10.28
CA PRO A 359 -2.54 -28.83 11.28
C PRO A 359 -3.28 -28.13 12.42
N GLU A 360 -2.74 -28.18 13.63
CA GLU A 360 -3.40 -27.66 14.84
C GLU A 360 -3.73 -26.17 14.77
N ASN A 361 -2.83 -25.35 14.23
CA ASN A 361 -3.08 -23.93 13.98
C ASN A 361 -4.28 -23.68 13.04
N VAL A 362 -4.48 -24.55 12.04
CA VAL A 362 -5.63 -24.46 11.12
C VAL A 362 -6.92 -24.90 11.81
N ARG A 363 -6.86 -25.90 12.70
CA ARG A 363 -8.01 -26.32 13.49
C ARG A 363 -8.47 -25.22 14.46
N THR A 364 -7.54 -24.56 15.16
CA THR A 364 -7.87 -23.41 16.03
C THR A 364 -8.49 -22.26 15.22
N ALA A 365 -7.91 -21.91 14.07
CA ALA A 365 -8.47 -20.88 13.19
C ALA A 365 -9.87 -21.23 12.65
N ASN A 366 -10.15 -22.52 12.40
CA ASN A 366 -11.48 -22.98 11.98
C ASN A 366 -12.52 -22.82 13.09
N VAL A 367 -12.14 -23.10 14.35
CA VAL A 367 -13.02 -22.90 15.52
C VAL A 367 -13.37 -21.42 15.67
N ASP A 368 -12.39 -20.52 15.64
CA ASP A 368 -12.60 -19.07 15.75
C ASP A 368 -13.50 -18.56 14.61
N LYS A 369 -13.27 -19.07 13.39
CA LYS A 369 -14.06 -18.73 12.21
C LYS A 369 -15.50 -19.26 12.32
N ARG A 370 -15.70 -20.47 12.86
CA ARG A 370 -17.04 -21.02 13.11
C ARG A 370 -17.81 -20.16 14.11
N MET A 371 -17.20 -19.82 15.25
CA MET A 371 -17.83 -18.96 16.26
C MET A 371 -18.21 -17.59 15.70
N THR A 372 -17.35 -17.02 14.85
CA THR A 372 -17.63 -15.74 14.17
C THR A 372 -18.83 -15.85 13.23
N LEU A 373 -18.92 -16.93 12.44
CA LEU A 373 -20.04 -17.17 11.53
C LEU A 373 -21.34 -17.45 12.28
N GLU A 374 -21.30 -18.19 13.40
CA GLU A 374 -22.47 -18.44 14.26
C GLU A 374 -23.03 -17.12 14.83
N ALA A 375 -22.16 -16.23 15.31
CA ALA A 375 -22.54 -14.90 15.79
C ALA A 375 -23.12 -14.01 14.68
N GLU A 376 -22.56 -14.08 13.47
CA GLU A 376 -23.07 -13.35 12.30
C GLU A 376 -24.45 -13.87 11.86
N ILE A 377 -24.66 -15.20 11.85
CA ILE A 377 -25.98 -15.80 11.56
C ILE A 377 -27.02 -15.31 12.57
N ALA A 378 -26.73 -15.40 13.87
CA ALA A 378 -27.65 -14.96 14.92
C ALA A 378 -28.01 -13.46 14.78
N THR A 379 -27.04 -12.63 14.42
CA THR A 379 -27.25 -11.19 14.19
C THR A 379 -28.13 -10.93 12.97
N LEU A 380 -27.91 -11.65 11.87
CA LEU A 380 -28.72 -11.54 10.65
C LEU A 380 -30.15 -12.02 10.87
N GLU A 381 -30.35 -13.15 11.55
CA GLU A 381 -31.68 -13.67 11.89
C GLU A 381 -32.45 -12.70 12.79
N LEU A 382 -31.77 -12.09 13.77
CA LEU A 382 -32.35 -11.05 14.62
C LEU A 382 -32.73 -9.81 13.82
N SER A 383 -31.89 -9.40 12.86
CA SER A 383 -32.13 -8.25 11.99
C SER A 383 -33.33 -8.50 11.06
N THR A 384 -33.40 -9.66 10.40
CA THR A 384 -34.55 -10.06 9.58
C THR A 384 -35.83 -10.09 10.42
N GLY A 385 -35.78 -10.66 11.63
CA GLY A 385 -36.91 -10.68 12.55
C GLY A 385 -37.33 -9.29 13.05
N MET A 386 -36.40 -8.35 13.16
CA MET A 386 -36.68 -6.95 13.50
C MET A 386 -37.35 -6.23 12.33
N PHE A 387 -36.83 -6.36 11.11
CA PHE A 387 -37.42 -5.74 9.92
C PHE A 387 -38.81 -6.30 9.62
N ALA A 388 -39.01 -7.61 9.78
CA ALA A 388 -40.32 -8.25 9.63
C ALA A 388 -41.35 -7.77 10.67
N LYS A 389 -40.92 -7.34 11.87
CA LYS A 389 -41.80 -6.74 12.90
C LYS A 389 -42.08 -5.26 12.68
N LEU A 390 -41.25 -4.58 11.89
CA LEU A 390 -41.41 -3.17 11.53
C LEU A 390 -42.24 -2.99 10.25
N LYS A 391 -42.38 -4.06 9.45
CA LYS A 391 -43.34 -4.18 8.36
C LYS A 391 -44.74 -4.32 8.92
#